data_AF-U2RNY9-F1
#
_entry.id   AF-U2RNY9-F1
#
_cell.length_a   1.000
_cell.length_b   1.000
_cell.length_c   1.000
_cell.angle_alpha   90.00
_cell.angle_beta   90.00
_cell.angle_gamma   90.00
#
_symmetry.space_group_name_H-M   'P 1'
#
loop_
_entity.id
_entity.type
_entity.pdbx_description
1 polymer ?
#
loop_
_entity_poly.entity_id
_entity_poly.type
_entity_poly.pdbx_seq_one_letter_code
_entity_poly.pdbx_strand_id
1 'polypeptide(L)'
;TFWVAEWPRTDVRTGFLEPLLYTGDATRVITLQVRPVATHKALAQLNRAQSDMETAATIRMKLSSRIPLTHLREEEDLAVREHDLVDGFGDVQYRGFVTISAESKDALAKARTDIEQASHPARLVLASMSGQQAAGFVTAALPVPLEGE
;
A
#
# COMPACT_ATOMS: atom_id res chain seq x y z
N THR A 1 -2.18 -13.45 9.18
CA THR A 1 -2.45 -12.55 8.04
C THR A 1 -1.73 -11.25 8.23
N PHE A 2 -1.18 -10.73 7.14
CA PHE A 2 -0.58 -9.41 7.04
C PHE A 2 -1.43 -8.53 6.14
N TRP A 3 -1.43 -7.24 6.40
CA TRP A 3 -1.87 -6.23 5.45
C TRP A 3 -0.66 -5.45 4.94
N VAL A 4 -0.74 -4.96 3.70
CA VAL A 4 0.30 -4.12 3.10
C VAL A 4 0.15 -2.72 3.68
N ALA A 5 1.04 -2.38 4.61
CA ALA A 5 1.07 -1.08 5.28
C ALA A 5 1.64 0.01 4.38
N GLU A 6 2.62 -0.35 3.55
CA GLU A 6 3.23 0.57 2.60
C GLU A 6 3.53 -0.14 1.28
N TRP A 7 3.11 0.49 0.19
CA TRP A 7 3.44 0.11 -1.18
C TRP A 7 4.76 0.76 -1.61
N PRO A 8 5.42 0.27 -2.69
CA PRO A 8 6.68 0.83 -3.13
C PRO A 8 6.53 2.31 -3.48
N ARG A 9 7.37 3.18 -2.92
CA ARG A 9 7.40 4.63 -3.20
C ARG A 9 8.27 5.03 -4.39
N THR A 10 8.76 4.04 -5.13
CA THR A 10 9.64 4.23 -6.29
C THR A 10 9.22 3.23 -7.33
N ASP A 11 9.52 3.51 -8.59
CA ASP A 11 9.29 2.55 -9.67
C ASP A 11 9.88 1.19 -9.36
N VAL A 12 9.02 0.18 -9.54
CA VAL A 12 9.36 -1.22 -9.38
C VAL A 12 9.14 -1.95 -10.69
N ARG A 13 9.99 -2.93 -10.96
CA ARG A 13 9.82 -3.80 -12.12
C ARG A 13 8.49 -4.55 -12.05
N THR A 14 7.93 -4.87 -13.21
CA THR A 14 6.89 -5.89 -13.31
C THR A 14 7.35 -7.18 -12.64
N GLY A 15 6.47 -7.79 -11.83
CA GLY A 15 6.82 -8.97 -11.05
C GLY A 15 7.47 -8.68 -9.69
N PHE A 16 7.46 -7.43 -9.19
CA PHE A 16 8.04 -7.13 -7.86
C PHE A 16 7.43 -7.93 -6.70
N LEU A 17 6.24 -8.52 -6.87
CA LEU A 17 5.58 -9.40 -5.90
C LEU A 17 6.06 -10.86 -5.97
N GLU A 18 6.86 -11.25 -6.96
CA GLU A 18 7.41 -12.60 -7.11
C GLU A 18 8.05 -13.15 -5.83
N PRO A 19 8.84 -12.37 -5.05
CA PRO A 19 9.40 -12.87 -3.79
C PRO A 19 8.31 -13.35 -2.82
N LEU A 20 7.18 -12.65 -2.71
CA LEU A 20 6.08 -13.07 -1.82
C LEU A 20 5.36 -14.32 -2.32
N LEU A 21 5.28 -14.49 -3.64
CA LEU A 21 4.63 -15.63 -4.29
C LEU A 21 5.43 -16.92 -4.12
N TYR A 22 6.75 -16.87 -4.25
CA TYR A 22 7.59 -18.08 -4.35
C TYR A 22 8.42 -18.42 -3.11
N THR A 23 8.42 -17.59 -2.06
CA THR A 23 9.31 -17.80 -0.90
C THR A 23 8.85 -18.91 0.05
N GLY A 24 9.63 -19.96 0.28
CA GLY A 24 9.34 -20.98 1.30
C GLY A 24 8.12 -21.86 0.97
N ASP A 25 7.78 -22.79 1.88
CA ASP A 25 6.90 -23.93 1.56
C ASP A 25 5.45 -23.77 2.07
N ALA A 26 5.16 -22.69 2.78
CA ALA A 26 3.83 -22.48 3.34
C ALA A 26 2.79 -22.15 2.27
N THR A 27 1.56 -22.64 2.49
CA THR A 27 0.41 -22.22 1.69
C THR A 27 0.13 -20.75 1.97
N ARG A 28 -0.10 -19.97 0.92
CA ARG A 28 -0.38 -18.54 1.03
C ARG A 28 -1.46 -18.10 0.05
N VAL A 29 -2.16 -17.04 0.43
CA VAL A 29 -3.10 -16.32 -0.41
C VAL A 29 -2.72 -14.85 -0.38
N ILE A 30 -2.52 -14.27 -1.56
CA ILE A 30 -2.31 -12.83 -1.73
C ILE A 30 -3.58 -12.27 -2.36
N THR A 31 -4.17 -11.27 -1.71
CA THR A 31 -5.39 -10.63 -2.17
C THR A 31 -5.15 -9.14 -2.33
N LEU A 32 -5.45 -8.64 -3.53
CA LEU A 32 -5.43 -7.22 -3.85
C LEU A 32 -6.87 -6.76 -4.05
N GLN A 33 -7.33 -5.87 -3.17
CA GLN A 33 -8.60 -5.19 -3.33
C GLN A 33 -8.34 -3.85 -4.01
N VAL A 34 -9.01 -3.63 -5.13
CA VAL A 34 -8.93 -2.39 -5.90
C VAL A 34 -10.28 -1.71 -5.82
N ARG A 35 -10.31 -0.48 -5.31
CA ARG A 35 -11.53 0.33 -5.23
C ARG A 35 -11.38 1.56 -6.13
N PRO A 36 -12.21 1.72 -7.17
CA PRO A 36 -12.19 2.94 -7.97
C PRO A 36 -12.64 4.13 -7.12
N VAL A 37 -11.97 5.26 -7.32
CA VAL A 37 -12.32 6.54 -6.72
C VAL A 37 -13.03 7.37 -7.78
N ALA A 38 -14.22 7.86 -7.46
CA ALA A 38 -14.93 8.76 -8.36
C ALA A 38 -14.10 10.01 -8.64
N THR A 39 -13.99 10.44 -9.90
CA THR A 39 -13.11 11.52 -10.35
C THR A 39 -13.26 12.80 -9.52
N HIS A 40 -14.49 13.21 -9.19
CA HIS A 40 -14.72 14.40 -8.35
C HIS A 40 -14.13 14.27 -6.93
N LYS A 41 -14.13 13.05 -6.35
CA LYS A 41 -13.52 12.79 -5.04
C LYS A 41 -12.00 12.78 -5.15
N ALA A 42 -11.45 12.19 -6.22
CA ALA A 42 -10.01 12.16 -6.47
C ALA A 42 -9.45 13.60 -6.63
N LEU A 43 -10.10 14.44 -7.44
CA LEU A 43 -9.73 15.85 -7.60
C LEU A 43 -9.84 16.63 -6.28
N ALA A 44 -10.89 16.39 -5.49
CA ALA A 44 -11.03 17.04 -4.18
C ALA A 44 -9.92 16.61 -3.19
N GLN A 45 -9.49 15.35 -3.21
CA GLN A 45 -8.37 14.87 -2.40
C GLN A 45 -7.04 15.45 -2.87
N LEU A 46 -6.83 15.53 -4.19
CA LEU A 46 -5.64 16.12 -4.80
C LEU A 46 -5.49 17.60 -4.42
N ASN A 47 -6.55 18.40 -4.59
CA ASN A 47 -6.55 19.82 -4.25
C ASN A 47 -6.24 20.07 -2.76
N ARG A 48 -6.77 19.22 -1.87
CA ARG A 48 -6.45 19.28 -0.44
C ARG A 48 -4.98 18.96 -0.18
N ALA A 49 -4.46 17.90 -0.80
CA ALA A 49 -3.05 17.52 -0.65
C ALA A 49 -2.11 18.64 -1.13
N GLN A 50 -2.38 19.24 -2.30
CA GLN A 50 -1.62 20.39 -2.81
C GLN A 50 -1.67 21.58 -1.83
N SER A 51 -2.87 21.94 -1.34
CA SER A 51 -3.05 23.03 -0.37
C SER A 51 -2.28 22.81 0.94
N ASP A 52 -2.30 21.57 1.44
CA ASP A 52 -1.58 21.17 2.66
C ASP A 52 -0.06 21.27 2.44
N MET A 53 0.43 20.85 1.27
CA MET A 53 1.84 20.94 0.90
C MET A 53 2.33 22.38 0.73
N GLU A 54 1.57 23.23 0.05
CA GLU A 54 1.86 24.66 -0.09
C GLU A 54 1.90 25.38 1.27
N THR A 55 0.95 25.03 2.15
CA THR A 55 0.89 25.57 3.51
C THR A 55 2.14 25.14 4.31
N ALA A 56 2.51 23.86 4.23
CA ALA A 56 3.71 23.34 4.88
C ALA A 56 5.00 23.99 4.36
N ALA A 57 5.10 24.20 3.04
CA ALA A 57 6.22 24.89 2.42
C ALA A 57 6.32 26.36 2.88
N THR A 58 5.20 27.07 2.91
CA THR A 58 5.12 28.47 3.38
C THR A 58 5.57 28.60 4.83
N ILE A 59 5.13 27.70 5.71
CA ILE A 59 5.56 27.68 7.12
C ILE A 59 7.06 27.45 7.23
N ARG A 60 7.62 26.49 6.47
CA ARG A 60 9.07 26.21 6.47
C ARG A 60 9.90 27.38 5.97
N MET A 61 9.45 28.06 4.92
CA MET A 61 10.10 29.26 4.40
C MET A 61 10.15 30.37 5.45
N LYS A 62 9.02 30.62 6.15
CA LYS A 62 8.98 31.59 7.27
C LYS A 62 9.94 31.22 8.39
N LEU A 63 10.11 29.93 8.67
CA LEU A 63 11.04 29.40 9.67
C LEU A 63 12.49 29.29 9.17
N SER A 64 12.80 29.73 7.95
CA SER A 64 14.12 29.59 7.30
C SER A 64 14.66 28.15 7.34
N SER A 65 13.75 27.17 7.29
CA SER A 65 14.08 25.75 7.35
C SER A 65 14.29 25.17 5.95
N ARG A 66 15.19 24.19 5.82
CA ARG A 66 15.46 23.50 4.56
C ARG A 66 14.24 22.68 4.12
N ILE A 67 13.91 22.77 2.83
CA ILE A 67 12.91 21.88 2.20
C ILE A 67 13.56 20.50 1.96
N PRO A 68 12.97 19.41 2.50
CA PRO A 68 13.50 18.07 2.35
C PRO A 68 13.21 17.53 0.95
N LEU A 69 14.08 16.65 0.44
CA LEU A 69 13.90 16.03 -0.88
C LEU A 69 12.59 15.22 -0.98
N THR A 70 12.08 14.70 0.14
CA THR A 70 10.80 14.00 0.20
C THR A 70 9.63 14.88 -0.19
N HIS A 71 9.66 16.16 0.20
CA HIS A 71 8.60 17.12 -0.12
C HIS A 71 8.57 17.43 -1.62
N LEU A 72 9.74 17.63 -2.24
CA LEU A 72 9.82 17.83 -3.70
C LEU A 72 9.33 16.61 -4.49
N ARG A 73 9.60 15.39 -4.01
CA ARG A 73 9.10 14.16 -4.65
C ARG A 73 7.59 14.01 -4.50
N GLU A 74 7.06 14.31 -3.32
CA GLU A 74 5.61 14.31 -3.09
C GLU A 74 4.90 15.34 -4.00
N GLU A 75 5.51 16.50 -4.28
CA GLU A 75 4.97 17.48 -5.24
C GLU A 75 4.96 16.93 -6.67
N GLU A 76 6.05 16.29 -7.08
CA GLU A 76 6.16 15.63 -8.40
C GLU A 76 5.12 14.52 -8.57
N ASP A 77 4.95 13.66 -7.55
CA ASP A 77 3.95 12.59 -7.54
C ASP A 77 2.51 13.13 -7.64
N LEU A 78 2.21 14.24 -6.94
CA LEU A 78 0.91 14.90 -7.05
C LEU A 78 0.68 15.51 -8.44
N ALA A 79 1.70 16.10 -9.06
CA ALA A 79 1.61 16.67 -10.39
C ALA A 79 1.36 15.58 -11.46
N VAL A 80 2.02 14.43 -11.35
CA VAL A 80 1.75 13.26 -12.22
C VAL A 80 0.31 12.79 -12.03
N ARG A 81 -0.15 12.63 -10.79
CA ARG A 81 -1.53 12.22 -10.50
C ARG A 81 -2.56 13.23 -11.00
N GLU A 82 -2.26 14.53 -10.95
CA GLU A 82 -3.11 15.57 -11.52
C GLU A 82 -3.25 15.42 -13.03
N HIS A 83 -2.12 15.26 -13.72
CA HIS A 83 -2.07 15.07 -15.16
C HIS A 83 -2.89 13.83 -15.57
N ASP A 84 -2.69 12.71 -14.87
CA ASP A 84 -3.42 11.48 -15.13
C ASP A 84 -4.94 11.66 -14.98
N LEU A 85 -5.38 12.38 -13.94
CA LEU A 85 -6.80 12.63 -13.72
C LEU A 85 -7.42 13.56 -14.77
N VAL A 86 -6.66 14.55 -15.24
CA VAL A 86 -7.10 15.48 -16.30
C VAL A 86 -7.20 14.77 -17.65
N ASP A 87 -6.28 13.85 -17.94
CA ASP A 87 -6.30 13.00 -19.14
C ASP A 87 -7.46 11.97 -19.13
N GLY A 88 -8.18 11.89 -18.01
CA GLY A 88 -9.33 11.00 -17.85
C GLY A 88 -8.97 9.61 -17.34
N PHE A 89 -7.74 9.38 -16.87
CA PHE A 89 -7.41 8.15 -16.17
C PHE A 89 -8.15 8.06 -14.83
N GLY A 90 -8.58 6.85 -14.49
CA GLY A 90 -9.29 6.58 -13.26
C GLY A 90 -8.32 6.46 -12.08
N ASP A 91 -8.66 7.10 -10.96
CA ASP A 91 -7.94 6.92 -9.71
C ASP A 91 -8.48 5.70 -8.94
N VAL A 92 -7.60 4.99 -8.25
CA VAL A 92 -7.92 3.74 -7.55
C VAL A 92 -7.20 3.64 -6.22
N GLN A 93 -7.88 3.08 -5.23
CA GLN A 93 -7.32 2.75 -3.93
C GLN A 93 -7.02 1.26 -3.85
N TYR A 94 -5.80 0.93 -3.44
CA TYR A 94 -5.35 -0.45 -3.28
C TYR A 94 -5.29 -0.85 -1.81
N ARG A 95 -5.77 -2.05 -1.49
CA ARG A 95 -5.49 -2.73 -0.22
C ARG A 95 -4.94 -4.11 -0.52
N GLY A 96 -3.77 -4.41 0.03
CA GLY A 96 -3.11 -5.69 -0.13
C GLY A 96 -3.17 -6.50 1.15
N PHE A 97 -3.43 -7.81 1.04
CA PHE A 97 -3.39 -8.74 2.16
C PHE A 97 -2.61 -9.99 1.78
N VAL A 98 -1.87 -10.53 2.75
CA VAL A 98 -1.12 -11.79 2.63
C VAL A 98 -1.52 -12.69 3.79
N THR A 99 -2.24 -13.77 3.49
CA THR A 99 -2.59 -14.80 4.46
C THR A 99 -1.72 -16.02 4.24
N ILE A 100 -1.16 -16.55 5.33
CA ILE A 100 -0.35 -17.77 5.33
C ILE A 100 -1.02 -18.83 6.21
N SER A 101 -0.90 -20.09 5.80
CA SER A 101 -1.34 -21.26 6.55
C SER A 101 -0.26 -22.34 6.51
N ALA A 102 -0.09 -23.05 7.62
CA ALA A 102 0.87 -24.13 7.77
C ALA A 102 0.29 -25.22 8.68
N GLU A 103 0.85 -26.43 8.62
CA GLU A 103 0.37 -27.61 9.36
C GLU A 103 0.68 -27.57 10.86
N SER A 104 1.65 -26.74 11.28
CA SER A 104 2.05 -26.60 12.68
C SER A 104 2.34 -25.14 13.04
N LYS A 105 2.34 -24.84 14.35
CA LYS A 105 2.66 -23.49 14.86
C LYS A 105 4.10 -23.09 14.56
N ASP A 106 5.03 -24.04 14.65
CA ASP A 106 6.45 -23.78 14.36
C ASP A 106 6.67 -23.53 12.87
N ALA A 107 6.01 -24.31 12.01
CA ALA A 107 6.02 -24.07 10.56
C ALA A 107 5.38 -22.71 10.22
N LEU A 108 4.31 -22.31 10.90
CA LEU A 108 3.68 -21.00 10.72
C LEU A 108 4.59 -19.85 11.17
N ALA A 109 5.31 -20.01 12.28
CA ALA A 109 6.25 -19.01 12.76
C ALA A 109 7.41 -18.81 11.77
N LYS A 110 7.96 -19.91 11.23
CA LYS A 110 8.96 -19.87 10.16
C LYS A 110 8.41 -19.17 8.91
N ALA A 111 7.24 -19.59 8.43
CA ALA A 111 6.61 -19.00 7.25
C ALA A 111 6.34 -17.50 7.40
N ARG A 112 6.00 -17.05 8.62
CA ARG A 112 5.87 -15.62 8.93
C ARG A 112 7.19 -14.89 8.72
N THR A 113 8.29 -15.39 9.26
CA THR A 113 9.61 -14.79 9.07
C THR A 113 10.00 -14.78 7.59
N ASP A 114 9.76 -15.86 6.87
CA ASP A 114 10.06 -15.97 5.45
C ASP A 114 9.29 -14.91 4.62
N ILE A 115 8.00 -14.68 4.90
CA ILE A 115 7.19 -13.65 4.24
C ILE A 115 7.64 -12.23 4.60
N GLU A 116 7.95 -11.97 5.87
CA GLU A 116 8.48 -10.68 6.31
C GLU A 116 9.82 -10.38 5.61
N GLN A 117 10.70 -11.36 5.46
CA GLN A 117 11.95 -11.22 4.70
C GLN A 117 11.69 -10.98 3.21
N ALA A 118 10.77 -11.74 2.60
CA ALA A 118 10.40 -11.61 1.19
C ALA A 118 9.75 -10.26 0.84
N SER A 119 9.19 -9.52 1.81
CA SER A 119 8.63 -8.19 1.55
C SER A 119 9.69 -7.14 1.24
N HIS A 120 10.91 -7.30 1.74
CA HIS A 120 12.02 -6.35 1.54
C HIS A 120 12.43 -6.20 0.07
N PRO A 121 12.74 -7.28 -0.69
CA PRO A 121 13.03 -7.16 -2.12
C PRO A 121 11.82 -6.70 -2.93
N ALA A 122 10.59 -6.97 -2.45
CA ALA A 122 9.36 -6.44 -3.03
C ALA A 122 9.11 -4.95 -2.68
N ARG A 123 9.95 -4.33 -1.84
CA ARG A 123 9.79 -2.95 -1.33
C ARG A 123 8.43 -2.70 -0.67
N LEU A 124 7.92 -3.72 0.02
CA LEU A 124 6.67 -3.65 0.76
C LEU A 124 6.93 -3.65 2.26
N VAL A 125 6.14 -2.85 2.97
CA VAL A 125 6.04 -2.94 4.43
C VAL A 125 4.79 -3.73 4.77
N LEU A 126 4.97 -4.89 5.38
CA LEU A 126 3.87 -5.73 5.84
C LEU A 126 3.65 -5.53 7.34
N ALA A 127 2.38 -5.43 7.74
CA ALA A 127 1.99 -5.34 9.14
C ALA A 127 1.08 -6.51 9.52
N SER A 128 1.41 -7.18 10.63
CA SER A 128 0.64 -8.31 11.14
C SER A 128 -0.71 -7.85 11.69
N MET A 129 -1.79 -8.53 11.31
CA MET A 129 -3.14 -8.32 11.83
C MET A 129 -3.37 -9.11 13.14
N SER A 130 -2.56 -8.84 14.14
CA SER A 130 -2.63 -9.51 15.44
C SER A 130 -3.92 -9.14 16.18
N GLY A 131 -4.63 -10.14 16.73
CA GLY A 131 -5.93 -9.92 17.39
C GLY A 131 -7.12 -9.75 16.42
N GLN A 132 -6.87 -9.74 15.11
CA GLN A 132 -7.90 -9.64 14.06
C GLN A 132 -7.82 -10.84 13.10
N GLN A 133 -7.42 -12.01 13.59
CA GLN A 133 -7.12 -13.17 12.77
C GLN A 133 -8.33 -13.61 11.94
N ALA A 134 -9.54 -13.63 12.54
CA ALA A 134 -10.77 -14.02 11.84
C ALA A 134 -11.14 -13.01 10.74
N ALA A 135 -11.17 -11.71 11.06
CA ALA A 135 -11.50 -10.66 10.08
C ALA A 135 -10.48 -10.58 8.94
N GLY A 136 -9.18 -10.70 9.28
CA GLY A 136 -8.10 -10.74 8.31
C GLY A 136 -8.20 -11.96 7.40
N PHE A 137 -8.50 -13.14 7.94
CA PHE A 137 -8.71 -14.35 7.13
C PHE A 137 -9.90 -14.20 6.18
N VAL A 138 -11.05 -13.73 6.66
CA VAL A 138 -12.24 -13.53 5.81
C VAL A 138 -11.95 -12.54 4.68
N THR A 139 -11.34 -11.40 5.00
CA THR A 139 -11.04 -10.35 4.01
C THR A 139 -10.03 -10.80 2.97
N ALA A 140 -9.04 -11.60 3.37
CA ALA A 140 -7.89 -11.93 2.55
C ALA A 140 -7.97 -13.29 1.86
N ALA A 141 -8.63 -14.29 2.44
CA ALA A 141 -8.66 -15.65 1.91
C ALA A 141 -9.98 -15.99 1.21
N LEU A 142 -11.05 -15.26 1.49
CA LEU A 142 -12.35 -15.48 0.89
C LEU A 142 -12.69 -14.31 -0.04
N PRO A 143 -13.17 -14.55 -1.27
CA PRO A 143 -13.68 -13.51 -2.14
C PRO A 143 -15.09 -13.09 -1.69
N VAL A 144 -15.25 -12.76 -0.41
CA VAL A 144 -16.50 -12.18 0.09
C VAL A 144 -16.42 -10.70 -0.26
N PRO A 145 -17.38 -10.13 -1.03
CA PRO A 145 -17.46 -8.70 -1.16
C PRO A 145 -17.63 -8.13 0.25
N LEU A 146 -16.68 -7.30 0.68
CA LEU A 146 -16.92 -6.43 1.82
C LEU A 146 -17.96 -5.42 1.34
N GLU A 147 -19.24 -5.72 1.58
CA GLU A 147 -20.27 -4.70 1.52
C GLU A 147 -19.89 -3.60 2.52
N GLY A 148 -19.65 -2.41 2.00
CA GLY A 148 -19.28 -1.25 2.79
C GLY A 148 -19.54 0.04 2.02
N GLU A 149 -20.47 0.83 2.55
CA GLU A 149 -20.76 2.24 2.20
C GLU A 149 -19.51 3.14 2.22
#